data_AF-Q46YP2-F1
#
_entry.id   AF-Q46YP2-F1
#
_cell.length_a   1.000
_cell.length_b   1.000
_cell.length_c   1.000
_cell.angle_alpha   90.00
_cell.angle_beta   90.00
_cell.angle_gamma   90.00
#
_symmetry.space_group_name_H-M   'P 1'
#
loop_
_entity.id
_entity.type
_entity.pdbx_description
1 polymer ?
#
loop_
_entity_poly.entity_id
_entity_poly.type
_entity_poly.pdbx_seq_one_letter_code
_entity_poly.pdbx_strand_id
1 'polypeptide(L)'
;MPNALPPAATYQHAFEAQRAAGGQVVSTRTLVRETTTRIHGRDHFEFRGTDEDSVYAAALDRKNSIDIYRSPAVAYRYWEGDEYVVMVRCFGLD
;
A
#
# COMPACT_ATOMS: atom_id res chain seq x y z
N MET A 1 -5.74 -33.23 -0.75
CA MET A 1 -5.13 -32.88 0.56
C MET A 1 -5.72 -31.54 0.99
N PRO A 2 -6.24 -31.36 2.21
CA PRO A 2 -6.79 -30.07 2.62
C PRO A 2 -5.63 -29.13 3.01
N ASN A 3 -5.45 -28.05 2.25
CA ASN A 3 -4.56 -26.95 2.60
C ASN A 3 -5.22 -26.16 3.74
N ALA A 4 -4.85 -26.46 4.99
CA ALA A 4 -5.31 -25.70 6.14
C ALA A 4 -4.60 -24.34 6.13
N LEU A 5 -5.33 -23.26 5.86
CA LEU A 5 -4.87 -21.90 6.08
C LEU A 5 -4.56 -21.72 7.58
N PRO A 6 -3.43 -21.09 7.94
CA PRO A 6 -3.04 -20.94 9.34
C PRO A 6 -4.09 -20.12 10.11
N PRO A 7 -4.33 -20.44 11.40
CA PRO A 7 -5.37 -19.79 12.21
C PRO A 7 -5.07 -18.30 12.43
N ALA A 8 -6.14 -17.50 12.54
CA ALA A 8 -6.09 -16.03 12.63
C ALA A 8 -5.16 -15.49 13.74
N ALA A 9 -4.96 -16.26 14.81
CA ALA A 9 -4.04 -15.90 15.90
C ALA A 9 -2.58 -15.75 15.44
N THR A 10 -2.16 -16.51 14.42
CA THR A 10 -0.79 -16.43 13.87
C THR A 10 -0.54 -15.09 13.17
N TYR A 11 -1.56 -14.53 12.52
CA TYR A 11 -1.46 -13.21 11.88
C TYR A 11 -1.38 -12.09 12.91
N GLN A 12 -2.09 -12.24 14.03
CA GLN A 12 -2.15 -11.24 15.10
C GLN A 12 -0.81 -11.12 15.84
N HIS A 13 -0.15 -12.25 16.11
CA HIS A 13 1.18 -12.27 16.71
C HIS A 13 2.28 -11.75 15.76
N ALA A 14 2.18 -12.02 14.46
CA ALA A 14 3.11 -11.45 13.47
C ALA A 14 3.00 -9.92 13.41
N PHE A 15 1.78 -9.39 13.51
CA PHE A 15 1.53 -7.95 13.52
C PHE A 15 2.01 -7.26 14.80
N GLU A 16 1.82 -7.89 15.98
CA GLU A 16 2.34 -7.36 17.25
C GLU A 16 3.88 -7.42 17.34
N ALA A 17 4.51 -8.48 16.81
CA ALA A 17 5.96 -8.59 16.76
C ALA A 17 6.61 -7.50 15.87
N GLN A 18 5.96 -7.15 14.76
CA GLN A 18 6.39 -6.04 13.90
C GLN A 18 6.25 -4.67 14.58
N ARG A 19 5.29 -4.53 15.50
CA ARG A 19 5.04 -3.28 16.23
C ARG A 19 5.96 -3.09 17.44
N ALA A 20 6.36 -4.18 18.09
CA ALA A 20 7.23 -4.19 19.27
C ALA A 20 8.72 -4.06 18.91
N ALA A 21 9.12 -4.48 17.71
CA ALA A 21 10.40 -4.12 17.14
C ALA A 21 10.32 -2.65 16.73
N GLY A 22 10.72 -1.74 17.61
CA GLY A 22 10.96 -0.32 17.34
C GLY A 22 12.08 -0.08 16.33
N GLY A 23 12.02 -0.77 15.19
CA GLY A 23 12.81 -0.54 14.01
C GLY A 23 12.37 0.79 13.45
N GLN A 24 13.11 1.84 13.81
CA GLN A 24 13.54 2.83 12.84
C GLN A 24 13.53 2.15 11.48
N VAL A 25 12.53 2.46 10.65
CA VAL A 25 12.40 1.97 9.29
C VAL A 25 13.54 2.63 8.53
N VAL A 26 14.74 2.11 8.75
CA VAL A 26 15.91 2.41 7.95
C VAL A 26 15.59 1.78 6.61
N SER A 27 14.93 2.61 5.81
CA SER A 27 14.81 2.59 4.36
C SER A 27 15.69 1.53 3.67
N THR A 28 15.26 0.27 3.70
CA THR A 28 15.77 -0.79 2.83
C THR A 28 14.86 -0.98 1.61
N ARG A 29 14.10 0.05 1.22
CA ARG A 29 13.17 0.02 0.07
C ARG A 29 13.44 1.14 -0.95
N THR A 30 14.69 1.26 -1.40
CA THR A 30 15.03 2.15 -2.53
C THR A 30 14.69 1.49 -3.88
N LEU A 31 13.45 1.06 -4.09
CA LEU A 31 12.96 0.58 -5.40
C LEU A 31 11.53 1.02 -5.74
N VAL A 32 10.77 1.56 -4.78
CA VAL A 32 9.42 2.07 -5.03
C VAL A 32 9.45 3.58 -5.08
N ARG A 33 9.05 4.16 -6.21
CA ARG A 33 8.90 5.61 -6.41
C ARG A 33 7.46 6.00 -6.14
N GLU A 34 7.24 6.92 -5.20
CA GLU A 34 5.94 7.57 -4.97
C GLU A 34 5.89 8.90 -5.71
N THR A 35 4.84 9.12 -6.49
CA THR A 35 4.51 10.41 -7.10
C THR A 35 3.14 10.86 -6.59
N THR A 36 3.05 12.08 -6.07
CA THR A 36 1.78 12.67 -5.64
C THR A 36 1.31 13.66 -6.70
N THR A 37 0.11 13.44 -7.23
CA THR A 37 -0.54 14.32 -8.21
C THR A 37 -1.87 14.78 -7.65
N ARG A 38 -2.21 16.06 -7.83
CA ARG A 38 -3.51 16.59 -7.40
C ARG A 38 -4.43 16.74 -8.61
N ILE A 39 -5.50 15.95 -8.67
CA ILE A 39 -6.48 15.98 -9.75
C ILE A 39 -7.82 16.43 -9.16
N HIS A 40 -8.42 17.47 -9.73
CA HIS A 40 -9.68 18.08 -9.24
C HIS A 40 -9.66 18.41 -7.73
N GLY A 41 -8.52 18.89 -7.23
CA GLY A 41 -8.35 19.27 -5.82
C GLY A 41 -8.16 18.09 -4.86
N ARG A 42 -8.09 16.85 -5.35
CA ARG A 42 -7.91 15.62 -4.55
C ARG A 42 -6.54 14.99 -4.82
N ASP A 43 -5.93 14.44 -3.79
CA ASP A 43 -4.62 13.82 -3.89
C ASP A 43 -4.71 12.41 -4.50
N HIS A 44 -3.81 12.15 -5.43
CA HIS A 44 -3.63 10.87 -6.12
C HIS A 44 -2.19 10.45 -5.91
N PHE A 45 -1.98 9.21 -5.48
CA PHE A 45 -0.66 8.68 -5.19
C PHE A 45 -0.35 7.58 -6.18
N GLU A 46 0.78 7.66 -6.86
CA GLU A 46 1.24 6.66 -7.80
C GLU A 46 2.52 6.04 -7.28
N PHE A 47 2.51 4.71 -7.14
CA PHE A 47 3.64 3.92 -6.69
C PHE A 47 4.16 3.12 -7.86
N ARG A 48 5.44 3.27 -8.22
CA ARG A 48 6.08 2.54 -9.32
C ARG A 48 7.28 1.76 -8.82
N GLY A 49 7.53 0.58 -9.38
CA GLY A 49 8.76 -0.17 -9.14
C GLY A 49 8.79 -1.51 -9.87
N THR A 50 9.95 -2.16 -9.90
CA THR A 50 10.13 -3.45 -10.57
C THR A 50 9.67 -4.65 -9.72
N ASP A 51 9.45 -4.45 -8.42
CA ASP A 51 9.01 -5.47 -7.48
C ASP A 51 7.53 -5.27 -7.13
N GLU A 52 6.66 -6.13 -7.68
CA GLU A 52 5.20 -6.04 -7.52
C GLU A 52 4.78 -6.04 -6.04
N ASP A 53 5.35 -6.95 -5.23
CA ASP A 53 4.98 -7.09 -3.82
C ASP A 53 5.33 -5.84 -3.00
N SER A 54 6.49 -5.22 -3.25
CA SER A 54 6.86 -3.98 -2.56
C SER A 54 6.02 -2.79 -2.98
N VAL A 55 5.72 -2.65 -4.27
CA VAL A 55 4.87 -1.57 -4.77
C VAL A 55 3.45 -1.70 -4.23
N TYR A 56 2.90 -2.92 -4.26
CA TYR A 56 1.56 -3.20 -3.76
C TYR A 56 1.46 -2.98 -2.25
N ALA A 57 2.45 -3.42 -1.47
CA ALA A 57 2.50 -3.19 -0.03
C ALA A 57 2.56 -1.68 0.30
N ALA A 58 3.38 -0.90 -0.42
CA ALA A 58 3.47 0.55 -0.23
C ALA A 58 2.16 1.26 -0.54
N ALA A 59 1.51 0.89 -1.65
CA ALA A 59 0.22 1.46 -2.04
C ALA A 59 -0.91 1.11 -1.06
N LEU A 60 -0.92 -0.11 -0.51
CA LEU A 60 -1.88 -0.53 0.51
C LEU A 60 -1.70 0.24 1.82
N ASP A 61 -0.46 0.42 2.26
CA ASP A 61 -0.15 1.22 3.46
C ASP A 61 -0.67 2.66 3.29
N ARG A 62 -0.38 3.28 2.14
CA ARG A 62 -0.90 4.61 1.81
C ARG A 62 -2.43 4.66 1.81
N LYS A 63 -3.07 3.69 1.16
CA LYS A 63 -4.54 3.59 1.12
C LYS A 63 -5.14 3.48 2.52
N ASN A 64 -4.55 2.68 3.40
CA ASN A 64 -5.03 2.47 4.76
C ASN A 64 -4.78 3.66 5.68
N SER A 65 -3.82 4.54 5.35
CA SER A 65 -3.58 5.80 6.07
C SER A 65 -4.65 6.88 5.80
N ILE A 66 -5.45 6.71 4.75
CA ILE A 66 -6.48 7.67 4.35
C ILE A 66 -7.78 7.35 5.10
N ASP A 67 -8.41 8.38 5.67
CA ASP A 67 -9.71 8.26 6.32
C ASP A 67 -10.80 7.91 5.30
N ILE A 68 -11.26 6.67 5.35
CA ILE A 68 -12.26 6.10 4.44
C ILE A 68 -13.61 6.84 4.47
N TYR A 69 -13.96 7.48 5.59
CA TYR A 69 -15.25 8.16 5.76
C TYR A 69 -15.22 9.58 5.18
N ARG A 70 -14.02 10.14 5.00
CA ARG A 70 -13.84 11.47 4.42
C ARG A 70 -13.38 11.41 2.97
N SER A 71 -12.62 10.39 2.61
CA SER A 71 -12.05 10.25 1.26
C SER A 71 -11.85 8.78 0.91
N PRO A 72 -12.89 8.08 0.42
CA PRO A 72 -12.74 6.71 -0.04
C PRO A 72 -11.66 6.65 -1.11
N ALA A 73 -10.64 5.82 -0.86
CA ALA A 73 -9.52 5.63 -1.75
C ALA A 73 -9.65 4.32 -2.53
N VAL A 74 -9.44 4.37 -3.84
CA VAL A 74 -9.46 3.18 -4.72
C VAL A 74 -8.06 2.97 -5.28
N ALA A 75 -7.57 1.74 -5.21
CA ALA A 75 -6.29 1.35 -5.79
C ALA A 75 -6.50 0.73 -7.18
N TYR A 76 -5.82 1.26 -8.18
CA TYR A 76 -5.72 0.73 -9.53
C TYR A 76 -4.33 0.16 -9.72
N ARG A 77 -4.21 -0.98 -10.41
CA ARG A 77 -2.94 -1.65 -10.69
C ARG A 77 -2.79 -1.88 -12.18
N TYR A 78 -1.62 -1.61 -12.71
CA TYR A 78 -1.27 -1.87 -14.10
C TYR A 78 0.24 -1.99 -14.27
N TRP A 79 0.66 -2.54 -15.40
CA TRP A 79 2.06 -2.58 -15.81
C TRP A 79 2.33 -1.47 -16.82
N GLU A 80 3.45 -0.78 -16.66
CA GLU A 80 3.93 0.25 -17.59
C GLU A 80 5.36 -0.08 -18.00
N GLY A 81 5.51 -0.71 -19.17
CA GLY A 81 6.79 -1.30 -19.58
C GLY A 81 7.23 -2.40 -18.62
N ASP A 82 8.40 -2.21 -18.00
CA ASP A 82 8.99 -3.14 -17.02
C ASP A 82 8.65 -2.77 -15.56
N GLU A 83 7.83 -1.74 -15.34
CA GLU A 83 7.46 -1.30 -13.99
C GLU A 83 6.03 -1.70 -13.64
N TYR A 84 5.87 -2.23 -12.43
CA TYR A 84 4.58 -2.38 -11.81
C TYR A 84 4.14 -1.05 -11.20
N VAL A 85 2.92 -0.63 -11.50
CA VAL A 85 2.37 0.65 -11.06
C VAL A 85 1.07 0.43 -10.31
N VAL A 86 0.97 1.05 -9.14
CA VAL A 86 -0.26 1.11 -8.34
C VAL A 86 -0.64 2.55 -8.08
N MET A 87 -1.82 2.96 -8.50
CA MET A 87 -2.37 4.29 -8.30
C MET A 87 -3.49 4.26 -7.25
N VAL A 88 -3.33 5.00 -6.17
CA VAL A 88 -4.33 5.22 -5.13
C VAL A 88 -5.02 6.56 -5.41
N ARG A 89 -6.29 6.51 -5.84
CA ARG A 89 -7.11 7.70 -6.10
C ARG A 89 -8.04 7.98 -4.94
N CYS A 90 -7.96 9.17 -4.37
CA CYS A 90 -8.89 9.64 -3.34
C CYS A 90 -10.12 10.28 -4.00
N PHE A 91 -11.31 9.82 -3.65
CA PHE A 91 -12.56 10.44 -4.05
C PHE A 91 -13.14 11.27 -2.91
N GLY A 92 -13.80 12.38 -3.24
CA GLY A 92 -14.59 13.13 -2.28
C GLY A 92 -15.97 12.54 -2.15
N LEU A 93 -16.45 12.40 -0.91
CA LEU A 93 -17.88 12.26 -0.61
C LEU A 93 -18.43 13.69 -0.44
N ASP A 94 -18.56 14.42 -1.54
CA ASP A 94 -19.26 15.71 -1.57
C ASP A 94 -20.72 15.47 -1.98
#